data_AF-A0A7W7QNC0-F1
#
_entry.id   AF-A0A7W7QNC0-F1
#
_cell.length_a   1.000
_cell.length_b   1.000
_cell.length_c   1.000
_cell.angle_alpha   90.00
_cell.angle_beta   90.00
_cell.angle_gamma   90.00
#
_symmetry.space_group_name_H-M   'P 1'
#
loop_
_entity.id
_entity.type
_entity.pdbx_description
1 polymer ?
#
loop_
_entity_poly.entity_id
_entity_poly.type
_entity_poly.pdbx_seq_one_letter_code
_entity_poly.pdbx_strand_id
1 'polypeptide(L)'
;MPVLPPVTGGTFEALAAGGGGAGAVGELRAAQSLGSRLLVRGVVTEARAAGHVHADLTERSYEALAELERHAAPEVEWVLTYPAVGAWARRTCRSLRRSPEPGGDDPAALGTLALAAAVRAGLPCEVGLPRADGVFTLPSLGRVTLPDGAGEPDEIVAVAVRPDRDGALLSAAGASVRVDPRRDGEGWQVLHRLPPPPGEGIVIDDLDPYRWPAHRDSVHRGPAPRLTPEQRRRWQACAGEAWRLLATGHRTVAEEVEHGVRVLTPLRTPPRGQDSSSARDTFGTVALSEPKDGLGLAVTLAHEIQHAKLTALTEAVELTVPGYDRRFYAPWRDDPRPVYGLLQGAYAYLGVTEFWRRQRPFERGETAFRAEVEFARWRRGAHRVSDLLLGCGGLTEQGRRFVGRMRDVLGERLSEPVGAAAAAQAHLEAERHLRAWKERNPGAETG
;
A
#
# COMPACT_ATOMS: atom_id res chain seq x y z
N MET A 1 22.18 -1.94 -10.90
CA MET A 1 20.78 -2.24 -10.51
C MET A 1 20.34 -3.43 -11.33
N PRO A 2 19.85 -4.52 -10.72
CA PRO A 2 19.32 -5.62 -11.51
C PRO A 2 18.11 -5.12 -12.31
N VAL A 3 18.04 -5.56 -13.56
CA VAL A 3 16.96 -5.25 -14.48
C VAL A 3 15.71 -5.96 -13.95
N LEU A 4 14.72 -5.19 -13.49
CA LEU A 4 13.42 -5.76 -13.14
C LEU A 4 12.87 -6.52 -14.36
N PRO A 5 12.21 -7.67 -14.18
CA PRO A 5 11.64 -8.40 -15.31
C PRO A 5 10.73 -7.45 -16.11
N PRO A 6 10.86 -7.43 -17.45
CA PRO A 6 10.13 -6.47 -18.27
C PRO A 6 8.63 -6.76 -18.20
N VAL A 7 7.84 -5.71 -17.98
CA VAL A 7 6.38 -5.77 -18.14
C VAL A 7 6.09 -6.11 -19.60
N THR A 8 5.28 -7.15 -19.84
CA THR A 8 4.99 -7.58 -21.21
C THR A 8 4.19 -6.52 -21.97
N GLY A 9 4.33 -6.46 -23.29
CA GLY A 9 3.57 -5.51 -24.12
C GLY A 9 2.05 -5.68 -23.99
N GLY A 10 1.58 -6.93 -23.81
CA GLY A 10 0.16 -7.23 -23.53
C GLY A 10 -0.29 -6.68 -22.18
N THR A 11 0.52 -6.88 -21.14
CA THR A 11 0.26 -6.32 -19.81
C THR A 11 0.26 -4.79 -19.82
N PHE A 12 1.20 -4.16 -20.53
CA PHE A 12 1.24 -2.71 -20.68
C PHE A 12 -0.06 -2.16 -21.30
N GLU A 13 -0.56 -2.76 -22.37
CA GLU A 13 -1.81 -2.34 -23.03
C GLU A 13 -3.04 -2.57 -22.15
N ALA A 14 -3.10 -3.71 -21.45
CA ALA A 14 -4.19 -4.01 -20.54
C ALA A 14 -4.23 -3.04 -19.36
N LEU A 15 -3.07 -2.70 -18.80
CA LEU A 15 -2.92 -1.66 -17.78
C LEU A 15 -3.32 -0.29 -18.33
N ALA A 16 -2.89 0.09 -19.53
CA ALA A 16 -3.24 1.38 -20.13
C ALA A 16 -4.75 1.57 -20.33
N ALA A 17 -5.51 0.47 -20.47
CA ALA A 17 -6.97 0.48 -20.50
C ALA A 17 -7.63 0.51 -19.11
N GLY A 18 -6.87 0.59 -18.02
CA GLY A 18 -7.33 0.57 -16.63
C GLY A 18 -7.55 -0.83 -16.04
N GLY A 19 -7.29 -1.88 -16.82
CA GLY A 19 -7.51 -3.29 -16.45
C GLY A 19 -6.20 -4.04 -16.18
N GLY A 20 -6.15 -5.28 -16.63
CA GLY A 20 -5.01 -6.19 -16.48
C GLY A 20 -5.31 -7.45 -15.67
N GLY A 21 -6.23 -7.37 -14.70
CA GLY A 21 -6.62 -8.53 -13.90
C GLY A 21 -5.47 -9.11 -13.08
N ALA A 22 -5.67 -10.34 -12.57
CA ALA A 22 -4.66 -11.05 -11.77
C ALA A 22 -3.33 -11.24 -12.51
N GLY A 23 -3.34 -11.45 -13.83
CA GLY A 23 -2.13 -11.67 -14.63
C GLY A 23 -1.18 -10.47 -14.63
N ALA A 24 -1.71 -9.27 -14.92
CA ALA A 24 -0.93 -8.03 -14.88
C ALA A 24 -0.38 -7.74 -13.48
N VAL A 25 -1.22 -7.92 -12.44
CA VAL A 25 -0.80 -7.73 -11.04
C VAL A 25 0.27 -8.76 -10.63
N GLY A 26 0.19 -9.99 -11.14
CA GLY A 26 1.20 -11.02 -10.95
C GLY A 26 2.57 -10.63 -11.51
N GLU A 27 2.63 -10.10 -12.73
CA GLU A 27 3.88 -9.57 -13.31
C GLU A 27 4.47 -8.44 -12.45
N LEU A 28 3.64 -7.49 -12.03
CA LEU A 28 4.08 -6.38 -11.17
C LEU A 28 4.59 -6.88 -9.81
N ARG A 29 3.90 -7.84 -9.20
CA ARG A 29 4.30 -8.44 -7.92
C ARG A 29 5.62 -9.20 -8.02
N ALA A 30 5.88 -9.88 -9.13
CA ALA A 30 7.15 -10.58 -9.35
C ALA A 30 8.34 -9.59 -9.37
N ALA A 31 8.17 -8.43 -10.01
CA ALA A 31 9.18 -7.36 -9.98
C ALA A 31 9.39 -6.81 -8.56
N GLN A 32 8.31 -6.58 -7.81
CA GLN A 32 8.38 -6.10 -6.41
C GLN A 32 9.06 -7.11 -5.49
N SER A 33 8.80 -8.40 -5.65
CA SER A 33 9.44 -9.47 -4.87
C SER A 33 10.97 -9.46 -5.01
N LEU A 34 11.45 -9.34 -6.25
CA LEU A 34 12.88 -9.22 -6.51
C LEU A 34 13.46 -7.96 -5.85
N GLY A 35 12.76 -6.83 -5.99
CA GLY A 35 13.13 -5.56 -5.36
C GLY A 35 13.26 -5.66 -3.84
N SER A 36 12.28 -6.28 -3.16
CA SER A 36 12.31 -6.50 -1.71
C SER A 36 13.52 -7.33 -1.26
N ARG A 37 13.83 -8.44 -1.94
CA ARG A 37 15.01 -9.26 -1.62
C ARG A 37 16.31 -8.47 -1.70
N LEU A 38 16.48 -7.73 -2.79
CA LEU A 38 17.67 -6.93 -3.02
C LEU A 38 17.82 -5.80 -2.01
N LEU A 39 16.69 -5.21 -1.62
CA LEU A 39 16.66 -4.13 -0.65
C LEU A 39 17.04 -4.64 0.75
N VAL A 40 16.53 -5.80 1.18
CA VAL A 40 16.92 -6.42 2.46
C VAL A 40 18.40 -6.82 2.45
N ARG A 41 18.90 -7.40 1.35
CA ARG A 41 20.34 -7.65 1.18
C ARG A 41 21.16 -6.35 1.17
N GLY A 42 20.57 -5.27 0.65
CA GLY A 42 21.13 -3.92 0.70
C GLY A 42 21.40 -3.48 2.13
N VAL A 43 20.48 -3.74 3.07
CA VAL A 43 20.68 -3.40 4.50
C VAL A 43 21.96 -4.04 5.06
N VAL A 44 22.18 -5.34 4.79
CA VAL A 44 23.40 -6.06 5.21
C VAL A 44 24.65 -5.40 4.63
N THR A 45 24.60 -5.07 3.34
CA THR A 45 25.73 -4.49 2.61
C THR A 45 26.07 -3.09 3.11
N GLU A 46 25.06 -2.23 3.30
CA GLU A 46 25.25 -0.87 3.82
C GLU A 46 25.70 -0.89 5.28
N ALA A 47 25.18 -1.81 6.11
CA ALA A 47 25.56 -1.90 7.52
C ALA A 47 27.05 -2.24 7.67
N ARG A 48 27.55 -3.18 6.86
CA ARG A 48 28.98 -3.52 6.79
C ARG A 48 29.81 -2.35 6.27
N ALA A 49 29.40 -1.73 5.17
CA ALA A 49 30.13 -0.62 4.56
C ALA A 49 30.23 0.60 5.49
N ALA A 50 29.20 0.84 6.30
CA ALA A 50 29.15 1.90 7.30
C ALA A 50 29.93 1.57 8.58
N GLY A 51 30.39 0.32 8.77
CA GLY A 51 31.02 -0.12 10.03
C GLY A 51 30.07 -0.06 11.23
N HIS A 52 28.76 -0.27 11.00
CA HIS A 52 27.75 -0.16 12.05
C HIS A 52 27.98 -1.20 13.16
N VAL A 53 27.74 -0.83 14.42
CA VAL A 53 27.97 -1.70 15.59
C VAL A 53 27.25 -3.06 15.49
N HIS A 54 26.08 -3.08 14.86
CA HIS A 54 25.29 -4.30 14.63
C HIS A 54 25.47 -4.96 13.25
N ALA A 55 26.52 -4.64 12.50
CA ALA A 55 26.74 -5.22 11.17
C ALA A 55 26.81 -6.76 11.19
N ASP A 56 27.62 -7.34 12.09
CA ASP A 56 27.77 -8.80 12.22
C ASP A 56 26.46 -9.47 12.67
N LEU A 57 25.69 -8.80 13.54
CA LEU A 57 24.39 -9.30 14.00
C LEU A 57 23.36 -9.34 12.88
N THR A 58 23.38 -8.30 12.03
CA THR A 58 22.53 -8.19 10.85
C THR A 58 22.86 -9.29 9.83
N GLU A 59 24.15 -9.58 9.62
CA GLU A 59 24.59 -10.67 8.72
C GLU A 59 24.14 -12.04 9.22
N ARG A 60 24.36 -12.37 10.51
CA ARG A 60 23.87 -13.62 11.10
C ARG A 60 22.35 -13.78 10.99
N SER A 61 21.61 -12.68 11.17
CA SER A 61 20.15 -12.69 11.01
C SER A 61 19.74 -12.97 9.56
N TYR A 62 20.51 -12.49 8.58
CA TYR A 62 20.26 -12.73 7.16
C TYR A 62 20.58 -14.18 6.79
N GLU A 63 21.64 -14.76 7.34
CA GLU A 63 21.97 -16.18 7.20
C GLU A 63 20.87 -17.08 7.78
N ALA A 64 20.33 -16.74 8.96
CA ALA A 64 19.19 -17.45 9.55
C ALA A 64 17.95 -17.39 8.65
N LEU A 65 17.66 -16.22 8.04
CA LEU A 65 16.57 -16.08 7.08
C LEU A 65 16.80 -16.92 5.81
N ALA A 66 18.04 -16.99 5.32
CA ALA A 66 18.41 -17.81 4.17
C ALA A 66 18.33 -19.33 4.46
N GLU A 67 18.59 -19.75 5.71
CA GLU A 67 18.34 -21.13 6.17
C GLU A 67 16.85 -21.46 6.19
N LEU A 68 16.03 -20.56 6.73
CA LEU A 68 14.57 -20.72 6.71
C LEU A 68 14.04 -20.81 5.27
N GLU A 69 14.59 -20.02 4.34
CA GLU A 69 14.17 -20.02 2.94
C GLU A 69 14.38 -21.38 2.25
N ARG A 70 15.43 -22.12 2.62
CA ARG A 70 15.68 -23.47 2.09
C ARG A 70 14.56 -24.47 2.42
N HIS A 71 13.87 -24.25 3.55
CA HIS A 71 12.86 -25.17 4.08
C HIS A 71 11.43 -24.64 3.88
N ALA A 72 11.26 -23.32 3.82
CA ALA A 72 9.97 -22.64 3.80
C ALA A 72 10.01 -21.37 2.94
N ALA A 73 10.46 -21.51 1.68
CA ALA A 73 10.54 -20.40 0.73
C ALA A 73 9.24 -19.56 0.62
N PRO A 74 8.02 -20.13 0.58
CA PRO A 74 6.79 -19.34 0.53
C PRO A 74 6.60 -18.41 1.74
N GLU A 75 7.03 -18.83 2.93
CA GLU A 75 6.85 -18.04 4.16
C GLU A 75 7.88 -16.92 4.27
N VAL A 76 9.12 -17.19 3.88
CA VAL A 76 10.16 -16.16 3.78
C VAL A 76 9.78 -15.13 2.71
N GLU A 77 9.29 -15.59 1.55
CA GLU A 77 8.75 -14.73 0.50
C GLU A 77 7.63 -13.83 1.05
N TRP A 78 6.70 -14.40 1.82
CA TRP A 78 5.60 -13.63 2.41
C TRP A 78 6.09 -12.50 3.31
N VAL A 79 7.06 -12.77 4.18
CA VAL A 79 7.66 -11.78 5.09
C VAL A 79 8.43 -10.71 4.32
N LEU A 80 9.30 -11.11 3.38
CA LEU A 80 10.12 -10.18 2.60
C LEU A 80 9.27 -9.23 1.74
N THR A 81 8.12 -9.72 1.26
CA THR A 81 7.18 -8.91 0.47
C THR A 81 6.10 -8.26 1.32
N TYR A 82 6.19 -8.32 2.64
CA TYR A 82 5.31 -7.55 3.52
C TYR A 82 5.63 -6.05 3.37
N PRO A 83 4.64 -5.18 3.07
CA PRO A 83 4.93 -3.80 2.67
C PRO A 83 5.79 -2.99 3.66
N ALA A 84 5.58 -3.20 4.97
CA ALA A 84 6.34 -2.51 6.02
C ALA A 84 7.84 -2.89 6.02
N VAL A 85 8.20 -4.10 5.57
CA VAL A 85 9.60 -4.54 5.44
C VAL A 85 10.32 -3.74 4.36
N GLY A 86 9.66 -3.48 3.23
CA GLY A 86 10.21 -2.61 2.18
C GLY A 86 10.42 -1.18 2.67
N ALA A 87 9.48 -0.63 3.43
CA ALA A 87 9.61 0.70 4.01
C ALA A 87 10.76 0.79 5.03
N TRP A 88 10.87 -0.19 5.94
CA TRP A 88 11.99 -0.33 6.87
C TRP A 88 13.33 -0.37 6.12
N ALA A 89 13.49 -1.32 5.19
CA ALA A 89 14.76 -1.53 4.52
C ALA A 89 15.22 -0.31 3.68
N ARG A 90 14.29 0.42 3.03
CA ARG A 90 14.61 1.70 2.34
C ARG A 90 15.06 2.77 3.33
N ARG A 91 14.40 2.88 4.48
CA ARG A 91 14.69 3.89 5.50
C ARG A 91 16.05 3.61 6.17
N THR A 92 16.30 2.36 6.56
CA THR A 92 17.58 1.89 7.12
C THR A 92 18.74 2.10 6.16
N CYS A 93 18.63 1.66 4.90
CA CYS A 93 19.68 1.89 3.89
C CYS A 93 20.02 3.39 3.73
N ARG A 94 18.99 4.26 3.71
CA ARG A 94 19.19 5.71 3.61
C ARG A 94 19.81 6.31 4.87
N SER A 95 19.50 5.77 6.04
CA SER A 95 20.11 6.19 7.30
C SER A 95 21.60 5.85 7.33
N LEU A 96 21.94 4.59 7.06
CA LEU A 96 23.32 4.08 7.05
C LEU A 96 24.22 4.85 6.08
N ARG A 97 23.69 5.29 4.93
CA ARG A 97 24.42 6.12 3.95
C ARG A 97 24.67 7.56 4.41
N ARG A 98 23.85 8.08 5.33
CA ARG A 98 23.93 9.48 5.80
C ARG A 98 24.80 9.62 7.06
N SER A 99 24.66 8.69 8.00
CA SER A 99 25.45 8.64 9.23
C SER A 99 25.47 7.22 9.78
N PRO A 100 26.64 6.70 10.20
CA PRO A 100 26.75 5.40 10.87
C PRO A 100 26.35 5.44 12.36
N GLU A 101 26.12 6.64 12.93
CA GLU A 101 25.82 6.82 14.36
C GLU A 101 24.42 6.29 14.76
N PRO A 102 24.22 5.81 16.01
CA PRO A 102 22.99 5.12 16.49
C PRO A 102 21.67 5.92 16.53
N GLY A 103 21.57 7.07 15.86
CA GLY A 103 20.34 7.88 15.81
C GLY A 103 19.33 7.48 14.72
N GLY A 104 19.66 6.46 13.92
CA GLY A 104 18.88 5.96 12.78
C GLY A 104 18.09 4.67 13.06
N ASP A 105 17.40 4.14 12.04
CA ASP A 105 16.76 2.82 12.17
C ASP A 105 17.82 1.72 12.16
N ASP A 106 17.83 0.87 13.19
CA ASP A 106 18.84 -0.16 13.40
C ASP A 106 18.73 -1.32 12.37
N PRO A 107 19.81 -1.67 11.65
CA PRO A 107 19.83 -2.82 10.74
C PRO A 107 19.60 -4.17 11.45
N ALA A 108 19.85 -4.27 12.77
CA ALA A 108 19.61 -5.48 13.55
C ALA A 108 18.14 -5.90 13.61
N ALA A 109 17.21 -4.99 13.29
CA ALA A 109 15.78 -5.31 13.13
C ALA A 109 15.54 -6.39 12.06
N LEU A 110 16.52 -6.71 11.20
CA LEU A 110 16.46 -7.87 10.30
C LEU A 110 16.14 -9.18 11.05
N GLY A 111 16.61 -9.33 12.29
CA GLY A 111 16.29 -10.49 13.12
C GLY A 111 14.77 -10.71 13.30
N THR A 112 13.96 -9.64 13.33
CA THR A 112 12.50 -9.78 13.44
C THR A 112 11.85 -10.39 12.20
N LEU A 113 12.48 -10.25 11.02
CA LEU A 113 12.05 -10.92 9.79
C LEU A 113 12.31 -12.43 9.87
N ALA A 114 13.48 -12.83 10.38
CA ALA A 114 13.82 -14.24 10.59
C ALA A 114 12.86 -14.89 11.61
N LEU A 115 12.60 -14.21 12.74
CA LEU A 115 11.64 -14.67 13.74
C LEU A 115 10.22 -14.77 13.16
N ALA A 116 9.77 -13.78 12.39
CA ALA A 116 8.45 -13.83 11.76
C ALA A 116 8.34 -14.98 10.74
N ALA A 117 9.38 -15.19 9.92
CA ALA A 117 9.43 -16.30 8.96
C ALA A 117 9.43 -17.66 9.68
N ALA A 118 10.16 -17.80 10.78
CA ALA A 118 10.20 -19.01 11.58
C ALA A 118 8.82 -19.37 12.19
N VAL A 119 8.14 -18.37 12.78
CA VAL A 119 6.79 -18.55 13.33
C VAL A 119 5.81 -18.97 12.24
N ARG A 120 5.87 -18.35 11.07
CA ARG A 120 5.00 -18.70 9.93
C ARG A 120 5.29 -20.09 9.37
N ALA A 121 6.57 -20.43 9.26
CA ALA A 121 7.01 -21.73 8.76
C ALA A 121 6.80 -22.88 9.76
N GLY A 122 6.49 -22.59 11.02
CA GLY A 122 6.45 -23.60 12.07
C GLY A 122 7.83 -24.23 12.31
N LEU A 123 8.91 -23.45 12.14
CA LEU A 123 10.28 -23.90 12.30
C LEU A 123 10.95 -23.24 13.51
N PRO A 124 11.85 -23.96 14.21
CA PRO A 124 12.66 -23.34 15.25
C PRO A 124 13.66 -22.37 14.64
N CYS A 125 13.93 -21.27 15.34
CA CYS A 125 14.91 -20.28 14.94
C CYS A 125 15.41 -19.53 16.18
N GLU A 126 16.67 -19.16 16.22
CA GLU A 126 17.24 -18.32 17.26
C GLU A 126 18.08 -17.22 16.60
N VAL A 127 17.83 -15.97 16.97
CA VAL A 127 18.60 -14.81 16.51
C VAL A 127 18.85 -13.86 17.68
N GLY A 128 19.92 -13.09 17.62
CA GLY A 128 20.15 -12.00 18.57
C GLY A 128 19.42 -10.73 18.13
N LEU A 129 18.84 -10.02 19.09
CA LEU A 129 18.26 -8.68 18.89
C LEU A 129 18.81 -7.72 19.95
N PRO A 130 19.07 -6.45 19.60
CA PRO A 130 19.32 -5.42 20.60
C PRO A 130 18.10 -5.26 21.51
N ARG A 131 18.34 -5.17 22.81
CA ARG A 131 17.31 -4.94 23.84
C ARG A 131 16.82 -3.49 23.77
N ALA A 132 16.02 -3.18 22.76
CA ALA A 132 15.30 -1.91 22.65
C ALA A 132 13.91 -2.05 23.27
N ASP A 133 13.63 -1.30 24.35
CA ASP A 133 12.36 -1.14 25.08
C ASP A 133 11.53 -2.42 25.38
N GLY A 134 12.08 -3.62 25.15
CA GLY A 134 11.35 -4.89 25.21
C GLY A 134 10.25 -5.05 24.14
N VAL A 135 10.12 -4.13 23.18
CA VAL A 135 8.99 -4.10 22.22
C VAL A 135 9.49 -4.18 20.78
N PHE A 136 9.01 -5.18 20.04
CA PHE A 136 9.31 -5.30 18.61
C PHE A 136 8.13 -5.90 17.84
N THR A 137 8.06 -5.57 16.54
CA THR A 137 7.05 -6.11 15.63
C THR A 137 7.63 -7.28 14.84
N LEU A 138 6.86 -8.35 14.74
CA LEU A 138 7.06 -9.45 13.81
C LEU A 138 6.22 -9.15 12.55
N PRO A 139 6.84 -8.79 11.41
CA PRO A 139 6.10 -8.41 10.21
C PRO A 139 5.05 -9.44 9.81
N SER A 140 3.87 -8.98 9.37
CA SER A 140 2.70 -9.80 9.02
C SER A 140 2.02 -10.58 10.16
N LEU A 141 2.58 -10.58 11.38
CA LEU A 141 2.07 -11.37 12.51
C LEU A 141 1.54 -10.51 13.66
N GLY A 142 2.30 -9.53 14.14
CA GLY A 142 1.93 -8.83 15.39
C GLY A 142 3.10 -8.18 16.10
N ARG A 143 2.83 -7.72 17.32
CA ARG A 143 3.80 -7.05 18.20
C ARG A 143 4.01 -7.86 19.46
N VAL A 144 5.28 -8.05 19.81
CA VAL A 144 5.73 -8.67 21.05
C VAL A 144 6.13 -7.57 22.02
N THR A 145 5.74 -7.74 23.28
CA THR A 145 6.21 -6.99 24.43
C THR A 145 6.77 -7.99 25.41
N LEU A 146 8.09 -8.00 25.53
CA LEU A 146 8.79 -8.77 26.56
C LEU A 146 8.58 -8.07 27.92
N PRO A 147 8.38 -8.82 29.01
CA PRO A 147 8.35 -8.25 30.36
C PRO A 147 9.63 -7.46 30.65
N ASP A 148 9.50 -6.36 31.40
CA ASP A 148 10.64 -5.59 31.88
C ASP A 148 11.59 -6.51 32.67
N GLY A 149 12.74 -6.79 32.07
CA GLY A 149 13.88 -7.38 32.78
C GLY A 149 14.93 -6.30 33.01
N ALA A 150 15.59 -6.33 34.16
CA ALA A 150 16.78 -5.52 34.42
C ALA A 150 17.87 -5.94 33.42
N GLY A 151 18.14 -5.10 32.43
CA GLY A 151 19.19 -5.26 31.42
C GLY A 151 19.55 -3.87 30.90
N GLU A 152 20.83 -3.67 30.56
CA GLU A 152 21.30 -2.38 30.06
C GLU A 152 20.70 -2.10 28.67
N PRO A 153 20.39 -0.83 28.34
CA PRO A 153 20.16 -0.42 26.96
C PRO A 153 21.30 -0.93 26.06
N ASP A 154 20.97 -1.43 24.87
CA ASP A 154 21.92 -1.99 23.87
C ASP A 154 22.50 -3.39 24.17
N GLU A 155 22.06 -4.08 25.24
CA GLU A 155 22.40 -5.50 25.44
C GLU A 155 21.83 -6.36 24.30
N ILE A 156 22.63 -7.26 23.70
CA ILE A 156 22.15 -8.22 22.71
C ILE A 156 21.52 -9.42 23.42
N VAL A 157 20.23 -9.64 23.16
CA VAL A 157 19.46 -10.76 23.74
C VAL A 157 19.18 -11.80 22.66
N ALA A 158 19.47 -13.07 22.96
CA ALA A 158 19.05 -14.19 22.12
C ALA A 158 17.54 -14.39 22.24
N VAL A 159 16.85 -14.39 21.10
CA VAL A 159 15.41 -14.63 20.99
C VAL A 159 15.18 -15.92 20.22
N ALA A 160 14.59 -16.90 20.87
CA ALA A 160 14.33 -18.22 20.31
C ALA A 160 12.84 -18.42 20.02
N VAL A 161 12.52 -18.93 18.83
CA VAL A 161 11.19 -19.38 18.42
C VAL A 161 11.10 -20.88 18.60
N ARG A 162 10.12 -21.33 19.39
CA ARG A 162 9.75 -22.74 19.51
C ARG A 162 8.32 -22.92 18.96
N PRO A 163 8.16 -23.42 17.73
CA PRO A 163 6.84 -23.58 17.12
C PRO A 163 6.03 -24.65 17.85
N ASP A 164 4.71 -24.49 17.84
CA ASP A 164 3.76 -25.49 18.30
C ASP A 164 2.50 -25.50 17.40
N ARG A 165 1.53 -26.37 17.73
CA ARG A 165 0.31 -26.55 16.92
C ARG A 165 -0.54 -25.28 16.72
N ASP A 166 -0.39 -24.30 17.61
CA ASP A 166 -1.30 -23.16 17.76
C ASP A 166 -0.57 -21.81 17.51
N GLY A 167 0.72 -21.85 17.16
CA GLY A 167 1.57 -20.69 16.92
C GLY A 167 3.03 -20.98 17.31
N ALA A 168 3.62 -20.13 18.15
CA ALA A 168 4.94 -20.38 18.75
C ALA A 168 5.07 -19.82 20.17
N LEU A 169 6.04 -20.34 20.92
CA LEU A 169 6.58 -19.72 22.12
C LEU A 169 7.87 -18.98 21.77
N LEU A 170 7.92 -17.68 22.02
CA LEU A 170 9.14 -16.88 21.93
C LEU A 170 9.77 -16.78 23.32
N SER A 171 11.05 -17.08 23.43
CA SER A 171 11.80 -16.99 24.69
C SER A 171 12.97 -16.04 24.54
N ALA A 172 13.13 -15.12 25.50
CA ALA A 172 14.20 -14.13 25.53
C ALA A 172 14.52 -13.73 26.98
N ALA A 173 15.80 -13.71 27.36
CA ALA A 173 16.27 -13.30 28.70
C ALA A 173 15.47 -13.92 29.88
N GLY A 174 15.14 -15.21 29.79
CA GLY A 174 14.38 -15.93 30.83
C GLY A 174 12.87 -15.65 30.84
N ALA A 175 12.37 -14.71 30.04
CA ALA A 175 10.95 -14.49 29.80
C ALA A 175 10.47 -15.33 28.61
N SER A 176 9.16 -15.58 28.54
CA SER A 176 8.54 -16.22 27.38
C SER A 176 7.19 -15.59 27.06
N VAL A 177 6.95 -15.36 25.77
CA VAL A 177 5.72 -14.79 25.23
C VAL A 177 5.10 -15.76 24.25
N ARG A 178 3.81 -16.02 24.42
CA ARG A 178 3.03 -16.87 23.52
C ARG A 178 2.56 -16.06 22.31
N VAL A 179 3.05 -16.43 21.13
CA VAL A 179 2.61 -15.87 19.86
C VAL A 179 1.54 -16.77 19.25
N ASP A 180 0.29 -16.29 19.21
CA ASP A 180 -0.83 -16.94 18.52
C ASP A 180 -1.29 -16.03 17.36
N PRO A 181 -1.15 -16.44 16.09
CA PRO A 181 -1.53 -15.63 14.93
C PRO A 181 -3.05 -15.39 14.79
N ARG A 182 -3.87 -15.88 15.73
CA ARG A 182 -5.33 -15.76 15.71
C ARG A 182 -5.90 -14.83 16.78
N ARG A 183 -5.15 -14.53 17.85
CA ARG A 183 -5.65 -13.74 18.99
C ARG A 183 -4.54 -13.06 19.77
N ASP A 184 -4.91 -11.96 20.44
CA ASP A 184 -4.07 -11.29 21.43
C ASP A 184 -3.81 -12.20 22.64
N GLY A 185 -2.71 -11.96 23.35
CA GLY A 185 -2.30 -12.66 24.56
C GLY A 185 -1.44 -11.79 25.46
N GLU A 186 -0.99 -12.33 26.59
CA GLU A 186 -0.06 -11.63 27.48
C GLU A 186 1.28 -11.39 26.75
N GLY A 187 1.71 -10.14 26.67
CA GLY A 187 2.91 -9.74 25.91
C GLY A 187 2.77 -9.86 24.38
N TRP A 188 1.57 -10.16 23.85
CA TRP A 188 1.35 -10.39 22.43
C TRP A 188 0.11 -9.66 21.89
N GLN A 189 0.30 -8.93 20.78
CA GLN A 189 -0.79 -8.29 20.05
C GLN A 189 -0.77 -8.72 18.60
N VAL A 190 -1.83 -9.38 18.14
CA VAL A 190 -1.88 -9.99 16.81
C VAL A 190 -2.28 -8.97 15.74
N LEU A 191 -1.72 -9.04 14.55
CA LEU A 191 -2.26 -8.34 13.38
C LEU A 191 -3.54 -9.04 12.91
N HIS A 192 -4.62 -8.27 12.74
CA HIS A 192 -5.92 -8.84 12.43
C HIS A 192 -6.08 -9.08 10.94
N ARG A 193 -6.78 -10.15 10.57
CA ARG A 193 -7.10 -10.47 9.17
C ARG A 193 -8.58 -10.22 8.91
N LEU A 194 -8.88 -9.69 7.73
CA LEU A 194 -10.24 -9.49 7.25
C LEU A 194 -10.75 -10.79 6.60
N PRO A 195 -11.94 -11.29 6.97
CA PRO A 195 -12.62 -12.37 6.25
C PRO A 195 -13.70 -11.84 5.27
N PRO A 196 -14.00 -12.57 4.18
CA PRO A 196 -13.11 -13.47 3.44
C PRO A 196 -12.46 -12.73 2.27
N PRO A 197 -11.14 -12.82 2.11
CA PRO A 197 -10.56 -13.04 0.79
C PRO A 197 -10.22 -14.53 0.64
N PRO A 198 -10.14 -15.07 -0.57
CA PRO A 198 -9.51 -16.37 -0.76
C PRO A 198 -8.05 -16.34 -0.23
N GLY A 199 -7.55 -17.49 0.23
CA GLY A 199 -6.17 -17.62 0.72
C GLY A 199 -5.93 -17.02 2.11
N GLU A 200 -4.83 -16.30 2.29
CA GLU A 200 -4.37 -15.78 3.58
C GLU A 200 -5.07 -14.50 4.08
N GLY A 201 -5.90 -13.88 3.24
CA GLY A 201 -6.65 -12.68 3.56
C GLY A 201 -5.82 -11.39 3.67
N ILE A 202 -6.51 -10.26 3.67
CA ILE A 202 -5.91 -8.94 3.81
C ILE A 202 -5.69 -8.66 5.31
N VAL A 203 -4.48 -8.22 5.65
CA VAL A 203 -4.09 -7.87 7.02
C VAL A 203 -4.48 -6.41 7.30
N ILE A 204 -5.09 -6.13 8.45
CA ILE A 204 -5.18 -4.77 8.99
C ILE A 204 -3.93 -4.53 9.83
N ASP A 205 -3.06 -3.66 9.35
CA ASP A 205 -1.86 -3.25 10.07
C ASP A 205 -2.09 -1.94 10.80
N ASP A 206 -2.26 -2.02 12.12
CA ASP A 206 -2.34 -0.90 13.05
C ASP A 206 -1.23 -0.93 14.12
N LEU A 207 -0.20 -1.77 13.92
CA LEU A 207 0.89 -1.99 14.88
C LEU A 207 2.27 -1.62 14.32
N ASP A 208 2.59 -1.99 13.09
CA ASP A 208 3.95 -1.90 12.55
C ASP A 208 4.40 -0.43 12.44
N PRO A 209 5.57 -0.03 12.96
CA PRO A 209 6.03 1.36 12.91
C PRO A 209 6.31 1.85 11.48
N TYR A 210 6.56 0.94 10.52
CA TYR A 210 6.82 1.24 9.12
C TYR A 210 5.58 1.04 8.22
N ARG A 211 4.41 0.73 8.79
CA ARG A 211 3.15 0.52 8.04
C ARG A 211 2.74 1.68 7.15
N TRP A 212 3.10 2.91 7.54
CA TRP A 212 2.82 4.10 6.74
C TRP A 212 3.81 5.23 7.04
N PRO A 213 4.20 6.04 6.03
CA PRO A 213 5.04 7.20 6.26
C PRO A 213 4.38 8.17 7.25
N ALA A 214 5.07 8.45 8.36
CA ALA A 214 4.69 9.54 9.24
C ALA A 214 4.99 10.86 8.52
N HIS A 215 3.97 11.47 7.90
CA HIS A 215 4.11 12.83 7.38
C HIS A 215 4.32 13.78 8.56
N ARG A 216 5.56 14.25 8.73
CA ARG A 216 5.96 15.19 9.79
C ARG A 216 5.11 16.47 9.84
N ASP A 217 4.48 16.83 8.72
CA ASP A 217 3.79 18.11 8.55
C ASP A 217 2.26 18.03 8.69
N SER A 218 1.68 16.88 9.05
CA SER A 218 0.22 16.80 9.25
C SER A 218 -0.16 15.89 10.42
N VAL A 219 -0.46 16.53 11.55
CA VAL A 219 -0.99 15.90 12.79
C VAL A 219 -2.27 15.08 12.53
N HIS A 220 -2.97 15.35 11.42
CA HIS A 220 -4.24 14.71 11.06
C HIS A 220 -4.14 13.64 9.94
N ARG A 221 -2.96 13.37 9.35
CA ARG A 221 -2.78 12.33 8.30
C ARG A 221 -1.70 11.31 8.67
N GLY A 222 -1.70 10.90 9.94
CA GLY A 222 -0.84 9.84 10.44
C GLY A 222 -1.58 8.51 10.57
N PRO A 223 -0.84 7.41 10.78
CA PRO A 223 -1.42 6.15 11.22
C PRO A 223 -2.34 6.34 12.43
N ALA A 224 -3.47 5.63 12.43
CA ALA A 224 -4.32 5.52 13.62
C ALA A 224 -3.60 4.70 14.71
N PRO A 225 -3.94 4.90 15.99
CA PRO A 225 -3.58 3.95 17.04
C PRO A 225 -4.24 2.58 16.77
N ARG A 226 -3.86 1.57 17.56
CA ARG A 226 -4.48 0.24 17.55
C ARG A 226 -6.00 0.36 17.61
N LEU A 227 -6.69 -0.33 16.69
CA LEU A 227 -8.14 -0.29 16.59
C LEU A 227 -8.80 -0.89 17.82
N THR A 228 -9.88 -0.28 18.30
CA THR A 228 -10.72 -0.86 19.35
C THR A 228 -11.49 -2.08 18.81
N PRO A 229 -12.00 -2.98 19.67
CA PRO A 229 -12.83 -4.10 19.23
C PRO A 229 -14.05 -3.69 18.38
N GLU A 230 -14.62 -2.51 18.64
CA GLU A 230 -15.75 -1.97 17.87
C GLU A 230 -15.33 -1.51 16.48
N GLN A 231 -14.25 -0.73 16.37
CA GLN A 231 -13.70 -0.33 15.09
C GLN A 231 -13.33 -1.55 14.25
N ARG A 232 -12.70 -2.57 14.84
CA ARG A 232 -12.38 -3.81 14.13
C ARG A 232 -13.61 -4.50 13.55
N ARG A 233 -14.72 -4.59 14.30
CA ARG A 233 -15.99 -5.13 13.78
C ARG A 233 -16.52 -4.29 12.62
N ARG A 234 -16.40 -2.96 12.68
CA ARG A 234 -16.82 -2.07 11.60
C ARG A 234 -16.01 -2.29 10.32
N TRP A 235 -14.69 -2.38 10.45
CA TRP A 235 -13.78 -2.70 9.35
C TRP A 235 -14.11 -4.06 8.73
N GLN A 236 -14.34 -5.09 9.54
CA GLN A 236 -14.74 -6.42 9.07
C GLN A 236 -16.08 -6.40 8.32
N ALA A 237 -17.08 -5.71 8.85
CA ALA A 237 -18.38 -5.59 8.19
C ALA A 237 -18.27 -4.87 6.84
N CYS A 238 -17.59 -3.73 6.80
CA CYS A 238 -17.39 -2.97 5.56
C CYS A 238 -16.57 -3.76 4.53
N ALA A 239 -15.52 -4.46 4.96
CA ALA A 239 -14.70 -5.30 4.08
C ALA A 239 -15.50 -6.47 3.50
N GLY A 240 -16.33 -7.14 4.31
CA GLY A 240 -17.19 -8.22 3.85
C GLY A 240 -18.26 -7.74 2.85
N GLU A 241 -18.82 -6.55 3.05
CA GLU A 241 -19.73 -5.91 2.09
C GLU A 241 -19.03 -5.51 0.80
N ALA A 242 -17.87 -4.85 0.91
CA ALA A 242 -17.07 -4.43 -0.23
C ALA A 242 -16.66 -5.62 -1.10
N TRP A 243 -16.18 -6.70 -0.47
CA TRP A 243 -15.78 -7.91 -1.18
C TRP A 243 -16.95 -8.55 -1.92
N ARG A 244 -18.13 -8.62 -1.30
CA ARG A 244 -19.34 -9.11 -1.97
C ARG A 244 -19.69 -8.28 -3.21
N LEU A 245 -19.61 -6.96 -3.14
CA LEU A 245 -19.82 -6.09 -4.29
C LEU A 245 -18.79 -6.34 -5.38
N LEU A 246 -17.50 -6.38 -5.02
CA LEU A 246 -16.42 -6.57 -5.98
C LEU A 246 -16.50 -7.95 -6.66
N ALA A 247 -16.69 -9.02 -5.91
CA ALA A 247 -16.74 -10.38 -6.44
C ALA A 247 -17.95 -10.60 -7.37
N THR A 248 -19.08 -9.92 -7.15
CA THR A 248 -20.31 -10.10 -7.94
C THR A 248 -20.40 -9.16 -9.14
N GLY A 249 -20.02 -7.88 -8.99
CA GLY A 249 -20.18 -6.85 -10.03
C GLY A 249 -18.88 -6.38 -10.68
N HIS A 250 -17.72 -6.63 -10.06
CA HIS A 250 -16.44 -6.02 -10.44
C HIS A 250 -15.29 -7.04 -10.42
N ARG A 251 -15.52 -8.22 -10.99
CA ARG A 251 -14.60 -9.38 -10.93
C ARG A 251 -13.12 -9.03 -11.21
N THR A 252 -12.85 -8.22 -12.24
CA THR A 252 -11.47 -7.79 -12.54
C THR A 252 -10.83 -7.03 -11.38
N VAL A 253 -11.56 -6.11 -10.73
CA VAL A 253 -11.06 -5.38 -9.56
C VAL A 253 -10.90 -6.34 -8.38
N ALA A 254 -11.83 -7.28 -8.17
CA ALA A 254 -11.71 -8.29 -7.12
C ALA A 254 -10.42 -9.12 -7.29
N GLU A 255 -10.16 -9.62 -8.50
CA GLU A 255 -8.95 -10.37 -8.85
C GLU A 255 -7.68 -9.52 -8.64
N GLU A 256 -7.69 -8.26 -9.06
CA GLU A 256 -6.54 -7.35 -8.87
C GLU A 256 -6.28 -7.05 -7.39
N VAL A 257 -7.32 -6.79 -6.60
CA VAL A 257 -7.22 -6.54 -5.15
C VAL A 257 -6.71 -7.78 -4.42
N GLU A 258 -7.22 -8.96 -4.74
CA GLU A 258 -6.78 -10.22 -4.15
C GLU A 258 -5.28 -10.50 -4.37
N HIS A 259 -4.77 -10.15 -5.54
CA HIS A 259 -3.37 -10.40 -5.89
C HIS A 259 -2.43 -9.25 -5.50
N GLY A 260 -2.96 -8.03 -5.45
CA GLY A 260 -2.19 -6.79 -5.38
C GLY A 260 -2.27 -6.06 -4.03
N VAL A 261 -3.30 -6.31 -3.21
CA VAL A 261 -3.47 -5.69 -1.89
C VAL A 261 -3.27 -6.74 -0.80
N ARG A 262 -2.30 -6.50 0.08
CA ARG A 262 -2.00 -7.37 1.23
C ARG A 262 -2.34 -6.75 2.57
N VAL A 263 -2.25 -5.42 2.66
CA VAL A 263 -2.37 -4.69 3.91
C VAL A 263 -3.35 -3.53 3.75
N LEU A 264 -4.28 -3.40 4.70
CA LEU A 264 -4.96 -2.15 4.97
C LEU A 264 -4.32 -1.49 6.19
N THR A 265 -3.93 -0.23 6.05
CA THR A 265 -3.38 0.54 7.16
C THR A 265 -4.38 1.60 7.62
N PRO A 266 -4.93 1.49 8.84
CA PRO A 266 -5.86 2.49 9.35
C PRO A 266 -5.18 3.85 9.54
N LEU A 267 -5.78 4.89 8.97
CA LEU A 267 -5.40 6.28 9.16
C LEU A 267 -6.31 6.97 10.17
N ARG A 268 -5.81 8.04 10.79
CA ARG A 268 -6.65 8.93 11.61
C ARG A 268 -7.77 9.51 10.75
N THR A 269 -9.00 9.43 11.23
CA THR A 269 -10.16 9.95 10.51
C THR A 269 -10.11 11.48 10.45
N PRO A 270 -10.15 12.10 9.26
CA PRO A 270 -10.18 13.55 9.14
C PRO A 270 -11.53 14.11 9.64
N PRO A 271 -11.61 15.39 10.04
CA PRO A 271 -12.86 16.02 10.49
C PRO A 271 -14.00 16.00 9.45
N ARG A 272 -13.66 15.89 8.16
CA ARG A 272 -14.61 15.77 7.05
C ARG A 272 -14.08 14.80 5.99
N GLY A 273 -14.97 13.98 5.44
CA GLY A 273 -14.67 13.06 4.34
C GLY A 273 -14.04 11.73 4.79
N GLN A 274 -13.36 11.07 3.86
CA GLN A 274 -12.49 9.93 4.09
C GLN A 274 -11.16 10.25 3.40
N ASP A 275 -10.05 9.84 4.00
CA ASP A 275 -8.73 9.94 3.38
C ASP A 275 -8.29 8.53 3.01
N SER A 276 -7.83 8.34 1.78
CA SER A 276 -7.16 7.13 1.34
C SER A 276 -5.90 7.51 0.56
N SER A 277 -4.89 6.68 0.65
CA SER A 277 -3.62 6.91 -0.01
C SER A 277 -2.88 5.61 -0.25
N SER A 278 -2.11 5.60 -1.33
CA SER A 278 -1.13 4.57 -1.67
C SER A 278 0.25 5.21 -1.76
N ALA A 279 1.28 4.57 -1.21
CA ALA A 279 2.64 5.09 -1.22
C ALA A 279 3.56 4.16 -2.02
N ARG A 280 4.51 4.77 -2.76
CA ARG A 280 5.51 4.01 -3.53
C ARG A 280 6.35 3.10 -2.65
N ASP A 281 6.61 3.53 -1.42
CA ASP A 281 7.47 2.79 -0.49
C ASP A 281 6.76 1.60 0.19
N THR A 282 5.44 1.44 0.01
CA THR A 282 4.63 0.37 0.62
C THR A 282 3.69 -0.27 -0.41
N PHE A 283 4.23 -0.76 -1.53
CA PHE A 283 3.45 -1.51 -2.52
C PHE A 283 2.68 -2.66 -1.84
N GLY A 284 1.39 -2.78 -2.15
CA GLY A 284 0.48 -3.73 -1.51
C GLY A 284 -0.19 -3.25 -0.23
N THR A 285 0.10 -2.02 0.22
CA THR A 285 -0.65 -1.33 1.27
C THR A 285 -1.66 -0.35 0.68
N VAL A 286 -2.89 -0.41 1.17
CA VAL A 286 -3.87 0.68 1.04
C VAL A 286 -4.07 1.30 2.41
N ALA A 287 -3.71 2.57 2.57
CA ALA A 287 -3.97 3.28 3.80
C ALA A 287 -5.28 4.06 3.68
N LEU A 288 -6.14 3.95 4.69
CA LEU A 288 -7.44 4.61 4.68
C LEU A 288 -7.97 4.89 6.08
N SER A 289 -8.69 5.99 6.22
CA SER A 289 -9.53 6.25 7.40
C SER A 289 -10.65 5.22 7.51
N GLU A 290 -11.28 5.12 8.69
CA GLU A 290 -12.37 4.16 8.92
C GLU A 290 -13.45 4.21 7.81
N PRO A 291 -13.79 3.07 7.20
CA PRO A 291 -14.78 3.01 6.13
C PRO A 291 -16.19 3.30 6.66
N LYS A 292 -16.92 4.18 5.96
CA LYS A 292 -18.32 4.50 6.27
C LYS A 292 -19.26 3.34 5.98
N ASP A 293 -19.07 2.63 4.88
CA ASP A 293 -19.88 1.48 4.45
C ASP A 293 -19.08 0.64 3.43
N GLY A 294 -19.61 -0.52 3.05
CA GLY A 294 -18.96 -1.40 2.08
C GLY A 294 -18.89 -0.86 0.65
N LEU A 295 -19.87 -0.06 0.22
CA LEU A 295 -19.86 0.54 -1.13
C LEU A 295 -18.71 1.55 -1.26
N GLY A 296 -18.55 2.42 -0.25
CA GLY A 296 -17.44 3.36 -0.18
C GLY A 296 -16.10 2.64 -0.16
N LEU A 297 -15.95 1.58 0.65
CA LEU A 297 -14.72 0.78 0.67
C LEU A 297 -14.45 0.08 -0.69
N ALA A 298 -15.48 -0.42 -1.37
CA ALA A 298 -15.33 -1.04 -2.69
C ALA A 298 -14.82 -0.03 -3.74
N VAL A 299 -15.39 1.18 -3.78
CA VAL A 299 -14.92 2.27 -4.65
C VAL A 299 -13.48 2.66 -4.31
N THR A 300 -13.16 2.77 -3.01
CA THR A 300 -11.79 3.07 -2.55
C THR A 300 -10.81 1.99 -3.01
N LEU A 301 -11.12 0.71 -2.87
CA LEU A 301 -10.26 -0.37 -3.35
C LEU A 301 -10.07 -0.32 -4.88
N ALA A 302 -11.14 -0.03 -5.63
CA ALA A 302 -11.08 0.16 -7.08
C ALA A 302 -10.23 1.38 -7.50
N HIS A 303 -10.18 2.42 -6.66
CA HIS A 303 -9.31 3.59 -6.84
C HIS A 303 -7.85 3.26 -6.52
N GLU A 304 -7.60 2.69 -5.35
CA GLU A 304 -6.25 2.49 -4.81
C GLU A 304 -5.48 1.39 -5.55
N ILE A 305 -6.17 0.37 -6.08
CA ILE A 305 -5.52 -0.64 -6.92
C ILE A 305 -4.91 -0.03 -8.18
N GLN A 306 -5.50 1.03 -8.73
CA GLN A 306 -4.93 1.72 -9.89
C GLN A 306 -3.65 2.46 -9.51
N HIS A 307 -3.62 3.13 -8.35
CA HIS A 307 -2.39 3.74 -7.85
C HIS A 307 -1.28 2.72 -7.65
N ALA A 308 -1.60 1.55 -7.09
CA ALA A 308 -0.64 0.45 -6.91
C ALA A 308 -0.11 -0.04 -8.27
N LYS A 309 -0.99 -0.33 -9.23
CA LYS A 309 -0.62 -0.81 -10.57
C LYS A 309 0.28 0.19 -11.31
N LEU A 310 -0.10 1.46 -11.36
CA LEU A 310 0.68 2.49 -12.05
C LEU A 310 2.02 2.76 -11.36
N THR A 311 2.04 2.75 -10.03
CA THR A 311 3.29 2.91 -9.28
C THR A 311 4.29 1.82 -9.63
N ALA A 312 3.88 0.54 -9.56
CA ALA A 312 4.75 -0.57 -9.92
C ALA A 312 5.16 -0.56 -11.39
N LEU A 313 4.25 -0.18 -12.31
CA LEU A 313 4.57 -0.01 -13.72
C LEU A 313 5.67 1.05 -13.92
N THR A 314 5.58 2.19 -13.23
CA THR A 314 6.52 3.30 -13.41
C THR A 314 7.91 3.05 -12.83
N GLU A 315 8.10 1.97 -12.07
CA GLU A 315 9.44 1.49 -11.68
C GLU A 315 10.15 0.76 -12.83
N ALA A 316 9.39 0.20 -13.78
CA ALA A 316 9.92 -0.51 -14.94
C ALA A 316 9.86 0.32 -16.24
N VAL A 317 8.90 1.24 -16.36
CA VAL A 317 8.67 2.04 -17.57
C VAL A 317 8.55 3.53 -17.22
N GLU A 318 9.45 4.34 -17.77
CA GLU A 318 9.35 5.80 -17.62
C GLU A 318 8.19 6.35 -18.47
N LEU A 319 7.12 6.79 -17.81
CA LEU A 319 5.94 7.39 -18.48
C LEU A 319 5.99 8.93 -18.54
N THR A 320 6.78 9.57 -17.68
CA THR A 320 6.86 11.03 -17.56
C THR A 320 8.29 11.50 -17.77
N VAL A 321 8.47 12.63 -18.44
CA VAL A 321 9.79 13.23 -18.67
C VAL A 321 10.40 13.67 -17.32
N PRO A 322 11.60 13.20 -16.95
CA PRO A 322 12.29 13.64 -15.73
C PRO A 322 12.55 15.16 -15.75
N GLY A 323 12.39 15.83 -14.60
CA GLY A 323 12.61 17.27 -14.46
C GLY A 323 11.50 18.16 -15.06
N TYR A 324 10.37 17.57 -15.48
CA TYR A 324 9.22 18.35 -15.94
C TYR A 324 8.41 18.90 -14.75
N ASP A 325 8.76 20.10 -14.30
CA ASP A 325 8.28 20.67 -13.03
C ASP A 325 6.99 21.50 -13.12
N ARG A 326 6.41 21.64 -14.32
CA ARG A 326 5.13 22.37 -14.50
C ARG A 326 4.00 21.67 -13.75
N ARG A 327 3.12 22.48 -13.16
CA ARG A 327 2.00 22.03 -12.33
C ARG A 327 0.68 22.52 -12.90
N PHE A 328 -0.33 21.68 -12.77
CA PHE A 328 -1.63 21.89 -13.39
C PHE A 328 -2.77 21.60 -12.42
N TYR A 329 -3.96 22.08 -12.79
CA TYR A 329 -5.23 21.75 -12.14
C TYR A 329 -5.55 20.25 -12.16
N ALA A 330 -5.99 19.73 -11.01
CA ALA A 330 -6.52 18.38 -10.85
C ALA A 330 -7.99 18.43 -10.39
N PRO A 331 -8.96 17.80 -11.10
CA PRO A 331 -10.39 17.85 -10.75
C PRO A 331 -10.80 17.25 -9.40
N TRP A 332 -9.86 16.64 -8.69
CA TRP A 332 -10.05 15.87 -7.47
C TRP A 332 -9.17 16.34 -6.30
N ARG A 333 -8.36 17.39 -6.50
CA ARG A 333 -7.46 17.93 -5.46
C ARG A 333 -7.38 19.44 -5.50
N ASP A 334 -7.15 20.02 -4.33
CA ASP A 334 -7.08 21.47 -4.13
C ASP A 334 -5.71 22.09 -4.49
N ASP A 335 -4.64 21.29 -4.55
CA ASP A 335 -3.27 21.74 -4.86
C ASP A 335 -2.88 21.49 -6.32
N PRO A 336 -2.03 22.35 -6.94
CA PRO A 336 -1.49 22.14 -8.28
C PRO A 336 -0.57 20.92 -8.33
N ARG A 337 -0.79 20.05 -9.31
CA ARG A 337 -0.13 18.74 -9.41
C ARG A 337 0.90 18.71 -10.53
N PRO A 338 2.10 18.12 -10.28
CA PRO A 338 3.03 17.81 -11.37
C PRO A 338 2.43 16.72 -12.27
N VAL A 339 3.01 16.55 -13.47
CA VAL A 339 2.53 15.59 -14.49
C VAL A 339 2.38 14.17 -13.95
N TYR A 340 3.37 13.66 -13.18
CA TYR A 340 3.24 12.35 -12.54
C TYR A 340 2.04 12.27 -11.58
N GLY A 341 1.81 13.34 -10.81
CA GLY A 341 0.67 13.42 -9.87
C GLY A 341 -0.68 13.49 -10.59
N LEU A 342 -0.75 14.13 -11.75
CA LEU A 342 -1.93 14.13 -12.61
C LEU A 342 -2.19 12.75 -13.24
N LEU A 343 -1.14 12.11 -13.77
CA LEU A 343 -1.23 10.77 -14.36
C LEU A 343 -1.76 9.76 -13.32
N GLN A 344 -1.23 9.80 -12.10
CA GLN A 344 -1.71 9.00 -10.99
C GLN A 344 -3.21 9.21 -10.71
N GLY A 345 -3.64 10.47 -10.62
CA GLY A 345 -5.06 10.77 -10.40
C GLY A 345 -5.95 10.34 -11.57
N ALA A 346 -5.56 10.64 -12.82
CA ALA A 346 -6.34 10.29 -14.00
C ALA A 346 -6.52 8.77 -14.12
N TYR A 347 -5.47 8.00 -13.81
CA TYR A 347 -5.52 6.54 -13.83
C TYR A 347 -6.40 5.95 -12.73
N ALA A 348 -6.37 6.53 -11.52
CA ALA A 348 -7.29 6.12 -10.47
C ALA A 348 -8.76 6.44 -10.80
N TYR A 349 -9.03 7.64 -11.33
CA TYR A 349 -10.39 8.02 -11.73
C TYR A 349 -10.89 7.33 -13.01
N LEU A 350 -10.00 6.75 -13.82
CA LEU A 350 -10.39 5.76 -14.84
C LEU A 350 -10.99 4.51 -14.18
N GLY A 351 -10.34 3.97 -13.14
CA GLY A 351 -10.89 2.86 -12.36
C GLY A 351 -12.22 3.19 -11.67
N VAL A 352 -12.32 4.37 -11.03
CA VAL A 352 -13.57 4.85 -10.41
C VAL A 352 -14.69 5.02 -11.44
N THR A 353 -14.36 5.49 -12.65
CA THR A 353 -15.33 5.61 -13.75
C THR A 353 -15.88 4.25 -14.14
N GLU A 354 -15.02 3.24 -14.31
CA GLU A 354 -15.46 1.87 -14.63
C GLU A 354 -16.26 1.23 -13.50
N PHE A 355 -15.89 1.49 -12.24
CA PHE A 355 -16.67 1.04 -11.09
C PHE A 355 -18.09 1.59 -11.14
N TRP A 356 -18.26 2.91 -11.22
CA TRP A 356 -19.60 3.51 -11.23
C TRP A 356 -20.39 3.15 -12.48
N ARG A 357 -19.71 2.92 -13.60
CA ARG A 357 -20.34 2.43 -14.81
C ARG A 357 -21.08 1.11 -14.58
N ARG A 358 -20.44 0.18 -13.88
CA ARG A 358 -21.01 -1.14 -13.57
C ARG A 358 -21.97 -1.08 -12.38
N GLN A 359 -21.71 -0.23 -11.39
CA GLN A 359 -22.46 -0.19 -10.14
C GLN A 359 -23.79 0.57 -10.25
N ARG A 360 -23.84 1.69 -10.99
CA ARG A 360 -25.02 2.58 -11.05
C ARG A 360 -26.37 1.88 -11.32
N PRO A 361 -26.47 0.82 -12.16
CA PRO A 361 -27.77 0.17 -12.43
C PRO A 361 -28.33 -0.63 -11.24
N PHE A 362 -27.50 -0.94 -10.24
CA PHE A 362 -27.87 -1.71 -9.06
C PHE A 362 -28.30 -0.82 -7.88
N GLU A 363 -27.98 0.48 -7.95
CA GLU A 363 -28.33 1.46 -6.93
C GLU A 363 -29.81 1.85 -6.98
N ARG A 364 -30.37 2.34 -5.87
CA ARG A 364 -31.81 2.64 -5.74
C ARG A 364 -32.03 3.96 -4.99
N GLY A 365 -33.11 4.66 -5.30
CA GLY A 365 -33.45 5.92 -4.62
C GLY A 365 -32.34 6.97 -4.74
N GLU A 366 -31.98 7.60 -3.62
CA GLU A 366 -30.96 8.65 -3.58
C GLU A 366 -29.56 8.15 -3.99
N THR A 367 -29.22 6.89 -3.71
CA THR A 367 -27.91 6.33 -4.09
C THR A 367 -27.78 6.14 -5.60
N ALA A 368 -28.89 5.91 -6.32
CA ALA A 368 -28.89 5.81 -7.78
C ALA A 368 -28.53 7.14 -8.44
N PHE A 369 -29.16 8.22 -7.97
CA PHE A 369 -28.84 9.57 -8.44
C PHE A 369 -27.37 9.91 -8.18
N ARG A 370 -26.89 9.63 -6.95
CA ARG A 370 -25.48 9.85 -6.60
C ARG A 370 -24.53 9.05 -7.49
N ALA A 371 -24.79 7.76 -7.74
CA ALA A 371 -23.95 6.93 -8.59
C ALA A 371 -23.87 7.44 -10.04
N GLU A 372 -24.99 7.95 -10.59
CA GLU A 372 -24.98 8.61 -11.90
C GLU A 372 -24.17 9.91 -11.92
N VAL A 373 -24.28 10.73 -10.86
CA VAL A 373 -23.48 11.95 -10.69
C VAL A 373 -21.99 11.62 -10.64
N GLU A 374 -21.59 10.64 -9.83
CA GLU A 374 -20.18 10.21 -9.70
C GLU A 374 -19.65 9.69 -11.05
N PHE A 375 -20.39 8.83 -11.75
CA PHE A 375 -20.02 8.36 -13.09
C PHE A 375 -19.83 9.53 -14.08
N ALA A 376 -20.79 10.46 -14.15
CA ALA A 376 -20.72 11.59 -15.06
C ALA A 376 -19.58 12.55 -14.74
N ARG A 377 -19.34 12.82 -13.47
CA ARG A 377 -18.30 13.74 -12.99
C ARG A 377 -16.91 13.18 -13.29
N TRP A 378 -16.64 11.94 -12.91
CA TRP A 378 -15.29 11.39 -12.97
C TRP A 378 -14.85 11.01 -14.38
N ARG A 379 -15.75 10.49 -15.23
CA ARG A 379 -15.40 10.20 -16.63
C ARG A 379 -14.95 11.45 -17.39
N ARG A 380 -15.63 12.58 -17.15
CA ARG A 380 -15.28 13.88 -17.75
C ARG A 380 -14.01 14.47 -17.15
N GLY A 381 -13.86 14.40 -15.83
CA GLY A 381 -12.66 14.86 -15.13
C GLY A 381 -11.39 14.13 -15.58
N ALA A 382 -11.42 12.80 -15.59
CA ALA A 382 -10.30 11.97 -16.01
C ALA A 382 -9.98 12.14 -17.49
N HIS A 383 -10.99 12.25 -18.37
CA HIS A 383 -10.77 12.49 -19.80
C HIS A 383 -10.06 13.83 -20.03
N ARG A 384 -10.55 14.91 -19.39
CA ARG A 384 -9.94 16.24 -19.49
C ARG A 384 -8.47 16.24 -19.05
N VAL A 385 -8.15 15.55 -17.96
CA VAL A 385 -6.75 15.45 -17.51
C VAL A 385 -5.92 14.61 -18.48
N SER A 386 -6.50 13.57 -19.08
CA SER A 386 -5.81 12.76 -20.10
C SER A 386 -5.50 13.59 -21.36
N ASP A 387 -6.43 14.44 -21.82
CA ASP A 387 -6.19 15.42 -22.90
C ASP A 387 -5.04 16.37 -22.54
N LEU A 388 -5.07 16.94 -21.33
CA LEU A 388 -4.04 17.86 -20.84
C LEU A 388 -2.66 17.18 -20.82
N LEU A 389 -2.58 15.96 -20.29
CA LEU A 389 -1.34 15.19 -20.22
C LEU A 389 -0.73 14.94 -21.59
N LEU A 390 -1.54 14.66 -22.61
CA LEU A 390 -1.08 14.48 -23.99
C LEU A 390 -0.60 15.79 -24.63
N GLY A 391 -1.21 16.93 -24.27
CA GLY A 391 -0.87 18.24 -24.81
C GLY A 391 0.25 18.99 -24.08
N CYS A 392 0.58 18.63 -22.84
CA CYS A 392 1.50 19.43 -22.03
C CYS A 392 2.98 19.19 -22.35
N GLY A 393 3.33 18.11 -23.04
CA GLY A 393 4.72 17.76 -23.36
C GLY A 393 5.50 17.07 -22.23
N GLY A 394 4.87 16.79 -21.09
CA GLY A 394 5.52 16.13 -19.95
C GLY A 394 5.54 14.60 -19.98
N LEU A 395 5.07 13.98 -21.07
CA LEU A 395 5.04 12.52 -21.24
C LEU A 395 6.18 12.03 -22.16
N THR A 396 6.75 10.88 -21.80
CA THR A 396 7.64 10.13 -22.71
C THR A 396 6.83 9.53 -23.88
N GLU A 397 7.49 8.85 -24.83
CA GLU A 397 6.78 8.12 -25.88
C GLU A 397 5.84 7.04 -25.31
N GLN A 398 6.33 6.24 -24.36
CA GLN A 398 5.52 5.23 -23.68
C GLN A 398 4.41 5.88 -22.86
N GLY A 399 4.68 7.02 -22.21
CA GLY A 399 3.67 7.82 -21.54
C GLY A 399 2.53 8.26 -22.45
N ARG A 400 2.86 8.78 -23.64
CA ARG A 400 1.85 9.18 -24.64
C ARG A 400 1.00 8.00 -25.11
N ARG A 401 1.61 6.83 -25.34
CA ARG A 401 0.88 5.60 -25.69
C ARG A 401 -0.07 5.17 -24.57
N PHE A 402 0.43 5.14 -23.33
CA PHE A 402 -0.35 4.76 -22.16
C PHE A 402 -1.55 5.69 -21.94
N VAL A 403 -1.30 7.01 -21.91
CA VAL A 403 -2.35 8.02 -21.71
C VAL A 403 -3.31 8.11 -22.90
N GLY A 404 -2.82 7.89 -24.12
CA GLY A 404 -3.65 7.80 -25.31
C GLY A 404 -4.70 6.70 -25.17
N ARG A 405 -4.29 5.50 -24.74
CA ARG A 405 -5.22 4.41 -24.49
C ARG A 405 -6.21 4.70 -23.37
N MET A 406 -5.76 5.32 -22.28
CA MET A 406 -6.66 5.76 -21.19
C MET A 406 -7.73 6.73 -21.71
N ARG A 407 -7.32 7.72 -22.52
CA ARG A 407 -8.21 8.71 -23.11
C ARG A 407 -9.24 8.06 -24.01
N ASP A 408 -8.85 7.11 -24.86
CA ASP A 408 -9.78 6.42 -25.76
C ASP A 408 -10.86 5.67 -24.97
N VAL A 409 -10.47 4.93 -23.93
CA VAL A 409 -11.42 4.25 -23.04
C VAL A 409 -12.38 5.25 -22.40
N LEU A 410 -11.86 6.36 -21.85
CA LEU A 410 -12.68 7.41 -21.24
C LEU A 410 -13.62 8.09 -22.26
N GLY A 411 -13.18 8.22 -23.51
CA GLY A 411 -13.96 8.76 -24.62
C GLY A 411 -15.18 7.88 -24.93
N GLU A 412 -14.98 6.55 -24.97
CA GLU A 412 -16.09 5.60 -25.08
C GLU A 412 -17.07 5.77 -23.90
N ARG A 413 -16.56 5.86 -22.66
CA ARG A 413 -17.41 6.04 -21.47
C ARG A 413 -18.15 7.36 -21.46
N LEU A 414 -17.58 8.43 -22.01
CA LEU A 414 -18.23 9.74 -22.13
C LEU A 414 -19.48 9.68 -23.03
N SER A 415 -19.48 8.82 -24.05
CA SER A 415 -20.62 8.65 -24.96
C SER A 415 -21.83 7.97 -24.33
N GLU A 416 -21.66 7.30 -23.18
CA GLU A 416 -22.77 6.62 -22.52
C GLU A 416 -23.81 7.59 -21.95
N PRO A 417 -25.11 7.28 -22.07
CA PRO A 417 -26.16 8.14 -21.55
C PRO A 417 -26.13 8.22 -20.02
N VAL A 418 -26.45 9.40 -19.50
CA VAL A 418 -26.68 9.70 -18.08
C VAL A 418 -27.90 10.60 -17.97
N GLY A 419 -28.68 10.48 -16.90
CA GLY A 419 -29.84 11.34 -16.65
C GLY A 419 -29.46 12.83 -16.65
N ALA A 420 -30.30 13.66 -17.25
CA ALA A 420 -30.01 15.10 -17.40
C ALA A 420 -29.75 15.81 -16.05
N ALA A 421 -30.51 15.44 -15.01
CA ALA A 421 -30.33 15.99 -13.67
C ALA A 421 -28.97 15.60 -13.06
N ALA A 422 -28.54 14.34 -13.22
CA ALA A 422 -27.26 13.87 -12.73
C ALA A 422 -26.09 14.51 -13.49
N ALA A 423 -26.22 14.66 -14.81
CA ALA A 423 -25.25 15.36 -15.65
C ALA A 423 -25.11 16.85 -15.27
N ALA A 424 -26.23 17.53 -14.99
CA ALA A 424 -26.23 18.92 -14.54
C ALA A 424 -25.56 19.06 -13.15
N GLN A 425 -25.90 18.18 -12.20
CA GLN A 425 -25.29 18.16 -10.88
C GLN A 425 -23.78 17.90 -10.94
N ALA A 426 -23.35 16.91 -11.74
CA ALA A 426 -21.93 16.62 -11.96
C ALA A 426 -21.16 17.82 -12.53
N HIS A 427 -21.77 18.55 -13.47
CA HIS A 427 -21.19 19.77 -14.02
C HIS A 427 -21.08 20.89 -12.97
N LEU A 428 -22.14 21.11 -12.19
CA LEU A 428 -22.15 22.10 -11.11
C LEU A 428 -21.05 21.83 -10.07
N GLU A 429 -20.86 20.57 -9.69
CA GLU A 429 -19.81 20.19 -8.74
C GLU A 429 -18.40 20.40 -9.30
N ALA A 430 -18.17 20.05 -10.57
CA ALA A 430 -16.90 20.27 -11.24
C ALA A 430 -16.55 21.76 -11.37
N GLU A 431 -17.53 22.59 -11.75
CA GLU A 431 -17.35 24.06 -11.85
C GLU A 431 -17.16 24.71 -10.48
N ARG A 432 -17.87 24.24 -9.45
CA ARG A 432 -17.66 24.70 -8.07
C ARG A 432 -16.24 24.38 -7.60
N HIS A 433 -15.75 23.17 -7.87
CA HIS A 433 -14.39 22.79 -7.52
C HIS A 433 -13.35 23.64 -8.28
N LEU A 434 -13.50 23.80 -9.59
CA LEU A 434 -12.57 24.59 -10.41
C LEU A 434 -12.50 26.06 -9.96
N ARG A 435 -13.65 26.68 -9.67
CA ARG A 435 -13.70 28.05 -9.13
C ARG A 435 -12.94 28.17 -7.80
N ALA A 436 -13.28 27.31 -6.86
CA ALA A 436 -12.63 27.30 -5.55
C ALA A 436 -11.11 27.00 -5.64
N TRP A 437 -10.70 26.16 -6.59
CA TRP A 437 -9.30 25.89 -6.87
C TRP A 437 -8.57 27.11 -7.44
N LYS A 438 -9.17 27.83 -8.39
CA LYS A 438 -8.60 29.06 -8.98
C LYS A 438 -8.42 30.15 -7.93
N GLU A 439 -9.39 30.28 -7.03
CA GLU A 439 -9.32 31.21 -5.89
C GLU A 439 -8.16 30.85 -4.94
N ARG A 440 -7.92 29.56 -4.69
CA ARG A 440 -6.81 29.09 -3.85
C ARG A 440 -5.43 29.19 -4.52
N ASN A 441 -5.38 29.12 -5.84
CA ASN A 441 -4.14 28.97 -6.61
C ASN A 441 -4.03 30.04 -7.72
N PRO A 442 -3.89 31.33 -7.35
CA PRO A 442 -3.81 32.41 -8.33
C PRO A 442 -2.59 32.22 -9.24
N GLY A 443 -2.80 32.32 -10.55
CA GLY A 443 -1.73 32.18 -11.56
C GLY A 443 -1.31 30.74 -11.89
N ALA A 444 -1.92 29.72 -11.27
CA ALA A 444 -1.66 28.33 -11.60
C ALA A 444 -2.39 27.90 -12.89
N GLU A 445 -1.75 27.08 -13.71
CA GLU A 445 -2.30 26.64 -15.00
C GLU A 445 -3.48 25.69 -14.81
N THR A 446 -4.59 25.93 -15.51
CA THR A 446 -5.79 25.07 -15.46
C THR A 446 -5.91 24.07 -16.60
N GLY A 447 -4.88 24.00 -17.45
CA GLY A 447 -4.95 23.33 -18.75
C GLY A 447 -5.47 24.24 -19.84
#